data_AF-A0A8J8ABY2-F1
#
_entry.id   AF-A0A8J8ABY2-F1
#
_cell.length_a   1.000
_cell.length_b   1.000
_cell.length_c   1.000
_cell.angle_alpha   90.00
_cell.angle_beta   90.00
_cell.angle_gamma   90.00
#
_symmetry.space_group_name_H-M   'P 1'
#
loop_
_entity.id
_entity.type
_entity.pdbx_description
1 polymer ?
#
loop_
_entity_poly.entity_id
_entity_poly.type
_entity_poly.pdbx_seq_one_letter_code
_entity_poly.pdbx_strand_id
1 'polypeptide(L)'
;MSRLSLLFDAFSSPVEPRGVMLLVRFVLLWFWLDVLLFLLLGVLEYSIRNVLSSVILLLVWFAAVTVPKIFGKSNWFEDNPGAAYLFAVFLMALFEETLVTMNGGGLGGKATSLAHDLTMAVPVFIGIGTGLYLAHRILPMSRGEFFLFGALFGFFIETVLNGAWSGLVLLGGGAMGLYGIILSAHTPEIENPAPLGIKKVLIVMSLGTVFMLAGAVAGNTLWRLAGGSPL
;
A
#
# COMPACT_ATOMS: atom_id res chain seq x y z
N MET A 1 -29.18 6.12 -2.82
CA MET A 1 -27.77 5.71 -2.60
C MET A 1 -27.34 6.22 -1.23
N SER A 2 -26.91 5.34 -0.32
CA SER A 2 -26.54 5.73 1.07
C SER A 2 -25.15 6.38 1.08
N ARG A 3 -24.86 7.27 2.05
CA ARG A 3 -23.55 7.94 2.17
C ARG A 3 -22.36 6.98 2.33
N LEU A 4 -22.62 5.72 2.67
CA LEU A 4 -21.62 4.64 2.69
C LEU A 4 -21.14 4.25 1.29
N SER A 5 -21.96 4.36 0.24
CA SER A 5 -21.50 4.07 -1.12
C SER A 5 -20.41 5.04 -1.58
N LEU A 6 -20.51 6.31 -1.19
CA LEU A 6 -19.53 7.36 -1.50
C LEU A 6 -18.12 7.08 -0.94
N LEU A 7 -18.01 6.28 0.13
CA LEU A 7 -16.72 5.86 0.68
C LEU A 7 -16.02 4.80 -0.19
N PHE A 8 -16.80 3.96 -0.88
CA PHE A 8 -16.29 2.90 -1.76
C PHE A 8 -16.10 3.37 -3.20
N ASP A 9 -16.78 4.43 -3.62
CA ASP A 9 -16.69 4.99 -4.98
C ASP A 9 -15.26 5.41 -5.36
N ALA A 10 -14.40 5.74 -4.39
CA ALA A 10 -12.98 6.03 -4.62
C ALA A 10 -12.16 4.79 -5.03
N PHE A 11 -12.63 3.60 -4.68
CA PHE A 11 -11.94 2.32 -4.84
C PHE A 11 -12.51 1.46 -5.98
N SER A 12 -13.59 1.91 -6.60
CA SER A 12 -14.29 1.17 -7.66
C SER A 12 -14.33 1.95 -8.97
N SER A 13 -14.09 1.25 -10.07
CA SER A 13 -14.37 1.71 -11.43
C SER A 13 -15.76 1.24 -11.90
N PRO A 14 -16.49 2.01 -12.74
CA PRO A 14 -17.78 1.60 -13.31
C PRO A 14 -17.71 0.31 -14.13
N VAL A 15 -16.50 -0.12 -14.52
CA VAL A 15 -16.25 -1.29 -15.38
C VAL A 15 -15.70 -2.48 -14.58
N GLU A 16 -15.73 -2.42 -13.25
CA GLU A 16 -15.14 -3.48 -12.42
C GLU A 16 -15.95 -4.78 -12.42
N PRO A 17 -15.27 -5.94 -12.57
CA PRO A 17 -15.89 -7.23 -12.34
C PRO A 17 -16.44 -7.34 -10.90
N ARG A 18 -17.64 -7.91 -10.75
CA ARG A 18 -18.30 -8.07 -9.44
C ARG A 18 -17.41 -8.74 -8.38
N GLY A 19 -16.57 -9.70 -8.79
CA GLY A 19 -15.62 -10.36 -7.89
C GLY A 19 -14.53 -9.44 -7.34
N VAL A 20 -13.98 -8.55 -8.18
CA VAL A 20 -12.97 -7.55 -7.78
C VAL A 20 -13.58 -6.60 -6.75
N MET A 21 -14.77 -6.07 -7.04
CA MET A 21 -15.47 -5.16 -6.13
C MET A 21 -15.77 -5.79 -4.75
N LEU A 22 -16.15 -7.07 -4.71
CA LEU A 22 -16.39 -7.77 -3.45
C LEU A 22 -15.11 -7.94 -2.62
N LEU A 23 -14.00 -8.29 -3.26
CA LEU A 23 -12.70 -8.42 -2.60
C LEU A 23 -12.20 -7.07 -2.07
N VAL A 24 -12.30 -6.00 -2.87
CA VAL A 24 -11.96 -4.64 -2.44
C VAL A 24 -12.76 -4.28 -1.17
N ARG A 25 -14.08 -4.48 -1.18
CA ARG A 25 -14.93 -4.21 -0.01
C ARG A 25 -14.54 -5.04 1.21
N PHE A 26 -14.18 -6.30 1.02
CA PHE A 26 -13.72 -7.17 2.10
C PHE A 26 -12.45 -6.64 2.76
N VAL A 27 -11.43 -6.29 1.96
CA VAL A 27 -10.16 -5.75 2.48
C VAL A 27 -10.37 -4.40 3.16
N LEU A 28 -11.22 -3.52 2.61
CA LEU A 28 -11.54 -2.23 3.23
C LEU A 28 -12.31 -2.41 4.55
N LEU A 29 -13.26 -3.34 4.61
CA LEU A 29 -13.97 -3.67 5.85
C LEU A 29 -12.97 -4.16 6.91
N TRP A 30 -12.05 -5.04 6.51
CA TRP A 30 -11.00 -5.54 7.38
C TRP A 30 -10.12 -4.40 7.93
N PHE A 31 -9.64 -3.52 7.06
CA PHE A 31 -8.86 -2.35 7.45
C PHE A 31 -9.58 -1.51 8.52
N TRP A 32 -10.89 -1.30 8.37
CA TRP A 32 -11.69 -0.58 9.36
C TRP A 32 -11.88 -1.33 10.68
N LEU A 33 -11.96 -2.66 10.64
CA LEU A 33 -11.95 -3.48 11.84
C LEU A 33 -10.63 -3.33 12.61
N ASP A 34 -9.50 -3.25 11.92
CA ASP A 34 -8.20 -3.04 12.57
C ASP A 34 -8.11 -1.65 13.22
N VAL A 35 -8.55 -0.59 12.53
CA VAL A 35 -8.65 0.76 13.10
C VAL A 35 -9.46 0.75 14.40
N LEU A 36 -10.63 0.10 14.38
CA LEU A 36 -11.51 0.01 15.54
C LEU A 36 -10.86 -0.81 16.66
N LEU A 37 -10.23 -1.93 16.33
CA LEU A 37 -9.58 -2.81 17.30
C LEU A 37 -8.45 -2.07 18.03
N PHE A 38 -7.57 -1.38 17.32
CA PHE A 38 -6.51 -0.59 17.94
C PHE A 38 -7.06 0.53 18.83
N LEU A 39 -8.12 1.20 18.39
CA LEU A 39 -8.76 2.24 19.20
C LEU A 39 -9.34 1.66 20.49
N LEU A 40 -10.07 0.54 20.39
CA LEU A 40 -10.67 -0.13 21.54
C LEU A 40 -9.61 -0.63 22.52
N LEU A 41 -8.58 -1.31 22.03
CA LEU A 41 -7.45 -1.75 22.87
C LEU A 41 -6.74 -0.55 23.50
N GLY A 42 -6.55 0.54 22.75
CA GLY A 42 -5.95 1.77 23.28
C GLY A 42 -6.74 2.41 24.41
N VAL A 43 -8.07 2.46 24.28
CA VAL A 43 -8.95 3.01 25.32
C VAL A 43 -9.07 2.07 26.52
N LEU A 44 -9.28 0.77 26.28
CA LEU A 44 -9.54 -0.21 27.34
C LEU A 44 -8.27 -0.53 28.15
N GLU A 45 -7.12 -0.59 27.50
CA GLU A 45 -5.82 -0.89 28.15
C GLU A 45 -5.04 0.38 28.53
N TYR A 46 -5.60 1.57 28.29
CA TYR A 46 -4.91 2.86 28.46
C TYR A 46 -3.57 2.92 27.71
N SER A 47 -3.49 2.27 26.56
CA SER A 47 -2.30 2.17 25.74
C SER A 47 -2.24 3.30 24.71
N ILE A 48 -1.43 4.33 24.99
CA ILE A 48 -1.21 5.45 24.06
C ILE A 48 -0.68 4.97 22.71
N ARG A 49 0.10 3.87 22.69
CA ARG A 49 0.61 3.23 21.48
C ARG A 49 -0.53 2.77 20.57
N ASN A 50 -1.52 2.08 21.13
CA ASN A 50 -2.63 1.54 20.35
C ASN A 50 -3.56 2.67 19.86
N VAL A 51 -3.77 3.71 20.67
CA VAL A 51 -4.49 4.93 20.25
C VAL A 51 -3.78 5.60 19.08
N LEU A 52 -2.47 5.84 19.19
CA LEU A 52 -1.68 6.43 18.11
C LEU A 52 -1.69 5.55 16.85
N SER A 53 -1.66 4.22 17.01
CA SER A 53 -1.76 3.30 15.87
C SER A 53 -3.09 3.46 15.13
N SER A 54 -4.21 3.56 15.85
CA SER A 54 -5.52 3.82 15.24
C SER A 54 -5.55 5.17 14.49
N VAL A 55 -4.91 6.21 15.04
CA VAL A 55 -4.83 7.53 14.41
C VAL A 55 -4.02 7.48 13.12
N ILE A 56 -2.86 6.80 13.11
CA ILE A 56 -2.03 6.67 11.92
C ILE A 56 -2.77 5.89 10.82
N LEU A 57 -3.48 4.81 11.16
CA LEU A 57 -4.32 4.09 10.20
C LEU A 57 -5.43 4.97 9.60
N LEU A 58 -6.07 5.81 10.43
CA LEU A 58 -7.04 6.80 9.93
C LEU A 58 -6.41 7.82 8.98
N LEU A 59 -5.18 8.27 9.26
CA LEU A 59 -4.44 9.17 8.37
C LEU A 59 -4.10 8.51 7.04
N VAL A 60 -3.68 7.24 7.07
CA VAL A 60 -3.42 6.43 5.86
C VAL A 60 -4.69 6.29 5.01
N TRP A 61 -5.82 5.98 5.65
CA TRP A 61 -7.12 5.96 4.97
C TRP A 61 -7.46 7.32 4.33
N PHE A 62 -7.33 8.39 5.11
CA PHE A 62 -7.65 9.74 4.65
C PHE A 62 -6.77 10.14 3.46
N ALA A 63 -5.47 9.83 3.52
CA ALA A 63 -4.55 10.03 2.41
C ALA A 63 -5.03 9.26 1.17
N ALA A 64 -5.31 7.96 1.29
CA ALA A 64 -5.74 7.13 0.16
C ALA A 64 -7.03 7.62 -0.53
N VAL A 65 -7.97 8.20 0.22
CA VAL A 65 -9.23 8.75 -0.34
C VAL A 65 -9.04 10.15 -0.93
N THR A 66 -8.19 10.97 -0.31
CA THR A 66 -8.08 12.41 -0.62
C THR A 66 -6.99 12.69 -1.65
N VAL A 67 -5.86 11.99 -1.57
CA VAL A 67 -4.69 12.15 -2.44
C VAL A 67 -5.06 11.98 -3.93
N PRO A 68 -5.76 10.91 -4.37
CA PRO A 68 -6.21 10.79 -5.75
C PRO A 68 -7.09 11.96 -6.23
N LYS A 69 -7.94 12.50 -5.35
CA LYS A 69 -8.88 13.58 -5.68
C LYS A 69 -8.20 14.94 -5.77
N ILE A 70 -7.17 15.17 -4.96
CA ILE A 70 -6.36 16.40 -5.01
C ILE A 70 -5.47 16.36 -6.25
N PHE A 71 -4.84 15.21 -6.54
CA PHE A 71 -3.96 15.07 -7.69
C PHE A 71 -4.68 15.24 -9.02
N GLY A 72 -5.90 14.70 -9.17
CA GLY A 72 -6.69 14.90 -10.38
C GLY A 72 -7.23 16.32 -10.60
N LYS A 73 -6.91 17.29 -9.75
CA LYS A 73 -7.45 18.67 -9.81
C LYS A 73 -6.40 19.77 -9.75
N SER A 74 -5.13 19.45 -9.55
CA SER A 74 -4.10 20.46 -9.28
C SER A 74 -3.02 20.43 -10.36
N ASN A 75 -2.85 21.59 -11.01
CA ASN A 75 -1.92 21.80 -12.13
C ASN A 75 -0.48 21.42 -11.75
N TRP A 76 -0.06 21.65 -10.50
CA TRP A 76 1.29 21.31 -10.04
C TRP A 76 1.59 19.80 -10.14
N PHE A 77 0.58 18.97 -9.93
CA PHE A 77 0.70 17.51 -10.00
C PHE A 77 0.66 16.99 -11.43
N GLU A 78 -0.08 17.66 -12.32
CA GLU A 78 -0.04 17.39 -13.77
C GLU A 78 1.36 17.70 -14.33
N ASP A 79 2.00 18.76 -13.84
CA ASP A 79 3.34 19.17 -14.27
C ASP A 79 4.45 18.27 -13.69
N ASN A 80 4.23 17.61 -12.55
CA ASN A 80 5.26 16.84 -11.82
C ASN A 80 4.77 15.46 -11.29
N PRO A 81 4.24 14.58 -12.14
CA PRO A 81 3.59 13.33 -11.71
C PRO A 81 4.55 12.37 -10.99
N GLY A 82 5.83 12.36 -11.37
CA GLY A 82 6.84 11.51 -10.72
C GLY A 82 7.14 11.94 -9.28
N ALA A 83 7.28 13.25 -9.03
CA ALA A 83 7.56 13.78 -7.70
C ALA A 83 6.36 13.58 -6.76
N ALA A 84 5.15 13.75 -7.28
CA ALA A 84 3.90 13.48 -6.58
C ALA A 84 3.80 12.04 -6.07
N TYR A 85 4.09 11.10 -6.96
CA TYR A 85 4.10 9.67 -6.67
C TYR A 85 5.17 9.32 -5.63
N LEU A 86 6.40 9.81 -5.78
CA LEU A 86 7.47 9.57 -4.81
C LEU A 86 7.14 10.15 -3.43
N PHE A 87 6.52 11.33 -3.37
CA PHE A 87 6.06 11.92 -2.11
C PHE A 87 4.97 11.07 -1.45
N ALA A 88 4.02 10.56 -2.23
CA ALA A 88 2.99 9.66 -1.71
C ALA A 88 3.57 8.34 -1.20
N VAL A 89 4.54 7.74 -1.93
CA VAL A 89 5.29 6.56 -1.47
C VAL A 89 5.95 6.85 -0.14
N PHE A 90 6.66 7.98 -0.04
CA PHE A 90 7.37 8.35 1.17
C PHE A 90 6.44 8.54 2.37
N LEU A 91 5.33 9.27 2.21
CA LEU A 91 4.35 9.44 3.28
C LEU A 91 3.74 8.11 3.73
N MET A 92 3.43 7.22 2.79
CA MET A 92 2.87 5.92 3.11
C MET A 92 3.87 5.02 3.83
N ALA A 93 5.12 4.96 3.36
CA ALA A 93 6.21 4.27 4.06
C ALA A 93 6.44 4.86 5.44
N LEU A 94 6.41 6.19 5.58
CA LEU A 94 6.53 6.84 6.88
C LEU A 94 5.43 6.38 7.85
N PHE A 95 4.17 6.38 7.43
CA PHE A 95 3.07 5.97 8.30
C PHE A 95 3.09 4.47 8.63
N GLU A 96 3.34 3.64 7.63
CA GLU A 96 3.36 2.18 7.78
C GLU A 96 4.54 1.73 8.65
N GLU A 97 5.75 2.20 8.36
CA GLU A 97 6.93 1.82 9.15
C GLU A 97 6.89 2.44 10.56
N THR A 98 6.24 3.59 10.74
CA THR A 98 5.98 4.12 12.09
C THR A 98 5.03 3.22 12.87
N LEU A 99 3.95 2.73 12.25
CA LEU A 99 3.03 1.78 12.89
C LEU A 99 3.73 0.49 13.29
N VAL A 100 4.54 -0.04 12.37
CA VAL A 100 5.30 -1.27 12.56
C VAL A 100 6.34 -1.07 13.68
N THR A 101 7.15 -0.02 13.63
CA THR A 101 8.14 0.34 14.66
C THR A 101 7.49 0.50 16.04
N MET A 102 6.36 1.19 16.13
CA MET A 102 5.65 1.41 17.40
C MET A 102 5.17 0.11 18.03
N ASN A 103 4.71 -0.84 17.20
CA ASN A 103 4.18 -2.13 17.65
C ASN A 103 5.26 -3.20 17.82
N GLY A 104 6.54 -2.82 17.81
CA GLY A 104 7.68 -3.73 18.02
C GLY A 104 8.01 -4.59 16.80
N GLY A 105 7.57 -4.16 15.62
CA GLY A 105 7.95 -4.72 14.33
C GLY A 105 8.91 -3.78 13.57
N GLY A 106 9.47 -4.33 12.50
CA GLY A 106 10.15 -3.67 11.37
C GLY A 106 10.06 -4.62 10.18
N LEU A 107 10.66 -4.34 9.03
CA LEU A 107 10.80 -5.31 7.94
C LEU A 107 11.39 -6.64 8.47
N GLY A 108 10.52 -7.63 8.71
CA GLY A 108 10.85 -8.92 9.34
C GLY A 108 11.29 -8.86 10.81
N GLY A 109 10.97 -7.78 11.55
CA GLY A 109 11.41 -7.57 12.94
C GLY A 109 12.93 -7.34 13.09
N LYS A 110 13.61 -7.03 11.98
CA LYS A 110 15.08 -6.88 11.90
C LYS A 110 15.54 -5.43 11.91
N ALA A 111 14.62 -4.48 11.82
CA ALA A 111 14.99 -3.08 11.79
C ALA A 111 15.51 -2.60 13.14
N THR A 112 16.64 -1.91 13.09
CA THR A 112 17.31 -1.36 14.27
C THR A 112 16.81 0.04 14.62
N SER A 113 16.14 0.70 13.68
CA SER A 113 15.57 2.05 13.82
C SER A 113 14.58 2.33 12.69
N LEU A 114 13.69 3.31 12.88
CA LEU A 114 12.78 3.80 11.83
C LEU A 114 13.54 4.25 10.57
N ALA A 115 14.73 4.84 10.73
CA ALA A 115 15.55 5.25 9.59
C ALA A 115 16.04 4.04 8.77
N HIS A 116 16.39 2.93 9.44
CA HIS A 116 16.76 1.68 8.77
C HIS A 116 15.55 1.12 8.00
N ASP A 117 14.38 1.06 8.64
CA ASP A 117 13.14 0.58 7.98
C ASP A 117 12.79 1.42 6.76
N LEU A 118 12.75 2.75 6.89
CA LEU A 118 12.43 3.63 5.76
C LEU A 118 13.41 3.50 4.59
N THR A 119 14.70 3.32 4.88
CA THR A 119 15.73 3.12 3.85
C THR A 119 15.53 1.82 3.08
N MET A 120 14.98 0.80 3.74
CA MET A 120 14.68 -0.51 3.14
C MET A 120 13.32 -0.51 2.44
N ALA A 121 12.28 0.03 3.07
CA ALA A 121 10.90 -0.03 2.64
C ALA A 121 10.58 0.87 1.44
N VAL A 122 11.10 2.11 1.43
CA VAL A 122 10.81 3.07 0.34
C VAL A 122 11.22 2.49 -1.03
N PRO A 123 12.45 1.95 -1.22
CA PRO A 123 12.82 1.29 -2.48
C PRO A 123 11.94 0.09 -2.84
N VAL A 124 11.49 -0.70 -1.86
CA VAL A 124 10.58 -1.83 -2.08
C VAL A 124 9.23 -1.33 -2.61
N PHE A 125 8.65 -0.29 -2.01
CA PHE A 125 7.39 0.29 -2.44
C PHE A 125 7.48 0.93 -3.84
N ILE A 126 8.58 1.64 -4.12
CA ILE A 126 8.88 2.14 -5.48
C ILE A 126 8.96 0.97 -6.48
N GLY A 127 9.63 -0.12 -6.09
CA GLY A 127 9.74 -1.33 -6.90
C GLY A 127 8.37 -1.93 -7.23
N ILE A 128 7.53 -2.16 -6.21
CA ILE A 128 6.18 -2.69 -6.40
C ILE A 128 5.37 -1.78 -7.33
N GLY A 129 5.37 -0.47 -7.08
CA GLY A 129 4.59 0.44 -7.92
C GLY A 129 5.13 0.55 -9.35
N THR A 130 6.45 0.44 -9.56
CA THR A 130 7.06 0.32 -10.90
C THR A 130 6.60 -0.96 -11.60
N GLY A 131 6.60 -2.10 -10.90
CA GLY A 131 6.13 -3.38 -11.43
C GLY A 131 4.64 -3.34 -11.80
N LEU A 132 3.79 -2.77 -10.94
CA LEU A 132 2.37 -2.56 -11.22
C LEU A 132 2.15 -1.61 -12.40
N TYR A 133 2.91 -0.52 -12.48
CA TYR A 133 2.85 0.43 -13.59
C TYR A 133 3.20 -0.23 -14.93
N LEU A 134 4.31 -0.98 -15.00
CA LEU A 134 4.71 -1.68 -16.21
C LEU A 134 3.71 -2.78 -16.57
N ALA A 135 3.20 -3.52 -15.59
CA ALA A 135 2.16 -4.52 -15.83
C ALA A 135 0.89 -3.88 -16.40
N HIS A 136 0.48 -2.71 -15.89
CA HIS A 136 -0.66 -1.96 -16.42
C HIS A 136 -0.46 -1.53 -17.88
N ARG A 137 0.77 -1.12 -18.26
CA ARG A 137 1.10 -0.77 -19.66
C ARG A 137 0.99 -1.95 -20.62
N ILE A 138 1.18 -3.18 -20.12
CA ILE A 138 1.06 -4.42 -20.92
C ILE A 138 -0.38 -4.94 -20.91
N LEU A 139 -1.01 -4.96 -19.74
CA LEU A 139 -2.38 -5.40 -19.50
C LEU A 139 -3.11 -4.39 -18.61
N PRO A 140 -3.93 -3.51 -19.22
CA PRO A 140 -4.73 -2.51 -18.53
C PRO A 140 -5.44 -3.02 -17.27
N MET A 141 -5.21 -2.35 -16.16
CA MET A 141 -5.81 -2.63 -14.84
C MET A 141 -6.83 -1.58 -14.44
N SER A 142 -7.93 -1.99 -13.81
CA SER A 142 -8.86 -1.09 -13.13
C SER A 142 -8.30 -0.62 -11.78
N ARG A 143 -8.91 0.42 -11.19
CA ARG A 143 -8.53 0.93 -9.87
C ARG A 143 -8.62 -0.14 -8.78
N GLY A 144 -9.70 -0.93 -8.76
CA GLY A 144 -9.86 -2.05 -7.84
C GLY A 144 -8.82 -3.15 -8.06
N GLU A 145 -8.37 -3.38 -9.30
CA GLU A 145 -7.27 -4.32 -9.55
C GLU A 145 -5.93 -3.79 -9.02
N PHE A 146 -5.64 -2.50 -9.19
CA PHE A 146 -4.47 -1.87 -8.56
C PHE A 146 -4.49 -2.02 -7.04
N PHE A 147 -5.65 -1.78 -6.41
CA PHE A 147 -5.83 -2.00 -4.99
C PHE A 147 -5.58 -3.46 -4.60
N LEU A 148 -6.19 -4.41 -5.31
CA LEU A 148 -6.07 -5.83 -4.96
C LEU A 148 -4.64 -6.35 -5.14
N PHE A 149 -3.98 -6.00 -6.24
CA PHE A 149 -2.59 -6.42 -6.45
C PHE A 149 -1.64 -5.74 -5.47
N GLY A 150 -1.85 -4.46 -5.15
CA GLY A 150 -1.13 -3.78 -4.07
C GLY A 150 -1.29 -4.53 -2.75
N ALA A 151 -2.53 -4.89 -2.39
CA ALA A 151 -2.81 -5.62 -1.16
C ALA A 151 -2.19 -7.02 -1.13
N LEU A 152 -2.19 -7.73 -2.25
CA LEU A 152 -1.53 -9.03 -2.38
C LEU A 152 -0.02 -8.92 -2.21
N PHE A 153 0.61 -7.87 -2.74
CA PHE A 153 2.05 -7.65 -2.53
C PHE A 153 2.37 -7.30 -1.07
N GLY A 154 1.57 -6.46 -0.42
CA GLY A 154 1.71 -6.19 1.01
C GLY A 154 1.58 -7.47 1.85
N PHE A 155 0.57 -8.29 1.57
CA PHE A 155 0.41 -9.59 2.22
C PHE A 155 1.60 -10.52 1.96
N PHE A 156 2.12 -10.56 0.73
CA PHE A 156 3.26 -11.41 0.38
C PHE A 156 4.54 -11.01 1.12
N ILE A 157 4.83 -9.71 1.21
CA ILE A 157 5.98 -9.21 1.97
C ILE A 157 5.86 -9.61 3.45
N GLU A 158 4.72 -9.31 4.07
CA GLU A 158 4.52 -9.54 5.50
C GLU A 158 4.51 -11.03 5.87
N THR A 159 3.81 -11.84 5.08
CA THR A 159 3.61 -13.26 5.43
C THR A 159 4.75 -14.14 4.95
N VAL A 160 5.20 -13.95 3.71
CA VAL A 160 6.12 -14.89 3.05
C VAL A 160 7.57 -14.49 3.26
N LEU A 161 7.89 -13.20 3.12
CA LEU A 161 9.27 -12.73 3.27
C LEU A 161 9.62 -12.45 4.73
N ASN A 162 8.71 -11.86 5.47
CA ASN A 162 8.93 -11.45 6.86
C ASN A 162 8.55 -12.54 7.87
N GLY A 163 7.81 -13.57 7.45
CA GLY A 163 7.40 -14.68 8.32
C GLY A 163 6.52 -14.24 9.49
N ALA A 164 5.93 -13.04 9.42
CA ALA A 164 4.99 -12.57 10.40
C ALA A 164 3.68 -13.34 10.18
N TRP A 165 3.25 -14.11 11.17
CA TRP A 165 1.95 -14.80 11.20
C TRP A 165 1.04 -14.21 12.30
N SER A 166 1.31 -12.98 12.71
CA SER A 166 0.48 -12.29 13.71
C SER A 166 -0.77 -11.70 13.07
N GLY A 167 -1.79 -11.36 13.88
CA GLY A 167 -3.02 -10.71 13.39
C GLY A 167 -2.79 -9.38 12.65
N LEU A 168 -1.58 -8.81 12.73
CA LEU A 168 -1.16 -7.59 12.05
C LEU A 168 -0.87 -7.77 10.54
N VAL A 169 -0.75 -9.01 10.06
CA VAL A 169 -0.39 -9.34 8.67
C VAL A 169 -1.37 -8.78 7.63
N LEU A 170 -2.63 -8.57 8.04
CA LEU A 170 -3.65 -7.99 7.18
C LEU A 170 -3.61 -6.45 7.15
N LEU A 171 -2.89 -5.80 8.09
CA LEU A 171 -2.60 -4.36 8.04
C LEU A 171 -1.67 -4.01 6.88
N GLY A 172 -0.58 -4.77 6.71
CA GLY A 172 0.37 -4.56 5.61
C GLY A 172 -0.27 -4.75 4.25
N GLY A 173 -1.17 -5.74 4.13
CA GLY A 173 -2.00 -5.93 2.93
C GLY A 173 -2.94 -4.75 2.68
N GLY A 174 -3.74 -4.34 3.68
CA GLY A 174 -4.67 -3.23 3.54
C GLY A 174 -3.97 -1.90 3.17
N ALA A 175 -2.89 -1.56 3.87
CA ALA A 175 -2.10 -0.36 3.63
C ALA A 175 -1.49 -0.35 2.22
N MET A 176 -0.96 -1.48 1.75
CA MET A 176 -0.43 -1.59 0.38
C MET A 176 -1.52 -1.61 -0.70
N GLY A 177 -2.73 -2.05 -0.36
CA GLY A 177 -3.89 -1.86 -1.24
C GLY A 177 -4.24 -0.39 -1.43
N LEU A 178 -4.27 0.37 -0.32
CA LEU A 178 -4.47 1.82 -0.35
C LEU A 178 -3.37 2.53 -1.15
N TYR A 179 -2.13 2.05 -1.08
CA TYR A 179 -1.03 2.51 -1.94
C TYR A 179 -1.30 2.24 -3.43
N GLY A 180 -1.81 1.06 -3.77
CA GLY A 180 -2.23 0.72 -5.14
C GLY A 180 -3.23 1.72 -5.72
N ILE A 181 -4.15 2.24 -4.91
CA ILE A 181 -5.10 3.27 -5.32
C ILE A 181 -4.42 4.60 -5.64
N ILE A 182 -3.46 5.01 -4.81
CA ILE A 182 -2.69 6.23 -5.08
C ILE A 182 -1.90 6.08 -6.38
N LEU A 183 -1.30 4.91 -6.62
CA LEU A 183 -0.65 4.62 -7.90
C LEU A 183 -1.64 4.68 -9.07
N SER A 184 -2.85 4.13 -8.91
CA SER A 184 -3.87 4.13 -9.96
C SER A 184 -4.25 5.54 -10.42
N ALA A 185 -4.17 6.54 -9.53
CA ALA A 185 -4.43 7.94 -9.85
C ALA A 185 -3.37 8.55 -10.79
N HIS A 186 -2.19 7.96 -10.87
CA HIS A 186 -1.09 8.39 -11.74
C HIS A 186 -1.00 7.55 -13.03
N THR A 187 -1.93 6.61 -13.21
CA THR A 187 -2.01 5.80 -14.43
C THR A 187 -3.19 6.24 -15.28
N PRO A 188 -3.06 6.21 -16.62
CA PRO A 188 -4.15 6.59 -17.51
C PRO A 188 -5.38 5.74 -17.21
N GLU A 189 -6.55 6.37 -17.12
CA GLU A 189 -7.81 5.63 -17.03
C GLU A 189 -8.08 4.90 -18.34
N ILE A 190 -8.51 3.65 -18.23
CA ILE A 190 -8.82 2.81 -19.38
C ILE A 190 -10.28 2.42 -19.31
N GLU A 191 -11.05 2.79 -20.34
CA GLU A 191 -12.50 2.59 -20.43
C GLU A 191 -12.90 1.11 -20.48
N ASN A 192 -12.00 0.22 -20.92
CA ASN A 192 -12.23 -1.22 -20.97
C ASN A 192 -11.00 -1.98 -20.44
N PRO A 193 -10.86 -2.17 -19.11
CA PRO A 193 -9.77 -2.96 -18.55
C PRO A 193 -9.87 -4.42 -19.04
N ALA A 194 -8.71 -5.02 -19.31
CA ALA A 194 -8.66 -6.43 -19.70
C ALA A 194 -9.24 -7.30 -18.56
N PRO A 195 -10.04 -8.35 -18.85
CA PRO A 195 -10.63 -9.17 -17.80
C PRO A 195 -9.56 -9.79 -16.90
N LEU A 196 -9.87 -9.90 -15.61
CA LEU A 196 -9.00 -10.58 -14.66
C LEU A 196 -8.88 -12.05 -15.07
N GLY A 197 -7.67 -12.46 -15.45
CA GLY A 197 -7.39 -13.83 -15.89
C GLY A 197 -5.98 -14.25 -15.52
N ILE A 198 -5.69 -15.55 -15.61
CA ILE A 198 -4.42 -16.15 -15.17
C ILE A 198 -3.22 -15.43 -15.78
N LYS A 199 -3.27 -15.11 -17.08
CA LYS A 199 -2.20 -14.38 -17.77
C LYS A 199 -1.89 -13.02 -17.10
N LYS A 200 -2.93 -12.29 -16.73
CA LYS A 200 -2.81 -10.97 -16.09
C LYS A 200 -2.20 -11.09 -14.71
N VAL A 201 -2.70 -12.03 -13.91
CA VAL A 201 -2.15 -12.34 -12.59
C VAL A 201 -0.67 -12.71 -12.69
N LEU A 202 -0.30 -13.60 -13.61
CA LEU A 202 1.09 -14.02 -13.79
C LEU A 202 2.02 -12.85 -14.16
N ILE A 203 1.59 -11.97 -15.08
CA ILE A 203 2.40 -10.81 -15.50
C ILE A 203 2.56 -9.83 -14.33
N VAL A 204 1.46 -9.49 -13.66
CA VAL A 204 1.48 -8.55 -12.53
C VAL A 204 2.34 -9.09 -11.39
N MET A 205 2.13 -10.35 -11.00
CA MET A 205 2.90 -10.99 -9.94
C MET A 205 4.38 -11.07 -10.31
N SER A 206 4.72 -11.49 -11.53
CA SER A 206 6.13 -11.61 -11.96
C SER A 206 6.85 -10.26 -11.96
N LEU A 207 6.26 -9.24 -12.58
CA LEU A 207 6.86 -7.91 -12.64
C LEU A 207 6.96 -7.28 -11.24
N GLY A 208 5.87 -7.29 -10.47
CA GLY A 208 5.88 -6.74 -9.12
C GLY A 208 6.89 -7.44 -8.22
N THR A 209 7.00 -8.77 -8.27
CA THR A 209 8.03 -9.50 -7.50
C THR A 209 9.44 -9.16 -7.93
N VAL A 210 9.74 -9.10 -9.23
CA VAL A 210 11.08 -8.74 -9.72
C VAL A 210 11.50 -7.35 -9.25
N PHE A 211 10.64 -6.36 -9.43
CA PHE A 211 10.96 -4.99 -9.03
C PHE A 211 10.95 -4.80 -7.52
N MET A 212 10.11 -5.53 -6.78
CA MET A 212 10.15 -5.58 -5.31
C MET A 212 11.50 -6.10 -4.81
N LEU A 213 12.01 -7.20 -5.38
CA LEU A 213 13.32 -7.75 -5.03
C LEU A 213 14.45 -6.80 -5.40
N ALA A 214 14.38 -6.16 -6.57
CA ALA A 214 15.34 -5.11 -6.95
C ALA A 214 15.32 -3.94 -5.95
N GLY A 215 14.13 -3.52 -5.53
CA GLY A 215 13.94 -2.52 -4.47
C GLY A 215 14.58 -2.94 -3.16
N ALA A 216 14.37 -4.18 -2.71
CA ALA A 216 14.97 -4.70 -1.49
C ALA A 216 16.51 -4.70 -1.55
N VAL A 217 17.10 -5.08 -2.69
CA VAL A 217 18.55 -5.02 -2.91
C VAL A 217 19.05 -3.57 -2.89
N ALA A 218 18.33 -2.66 -3.54
CA ALA A 218 18.68 -1.24 -3.55
C ALA A 218 18.62 -0.63 -2.14
N GLY A 219 17.57 -0.90 -1.37
CA GLY A 219 17.42 -0.44 0.01
C GLY A 219 18.56 -0.92 0.91
N ASN A 220 18.92 -2.20 0.83
CA ASN A 220 20.05 -2.75 1.59
C ASN A 220 21.37 -2.09 1.19
N THR A 221 21.54 -1.80 -0.09
CA THR A 221 22.73 -1.10 -0.60
C THR A 221 22.80 0.33 -0.07
N LEU A 222 21.69 1.08 -0.13
CA LEU A 222 21.60 2.44 0.39
C LEU A 222 21.88 2.50 1.90
N TRP A 223 21.35 1.56 2.67
CA TRP A 223 21.61 1.47 4.10
C TRP A 223 23.10 1.28 4.41
N ARG A 224 23.76 0.37 3.69
CA ARG A 224 25.21 0.13 3.83
C ARG A 224 26.04 1.35 3.45
N LEU A 225 25.67 2.04 2.37
CA LEU A 225 26.35 3.26 1.92
C LEU A 225 26.20 4.41 2.92
N ALA A 226 25.08 4.46 3.66
CA ALA A 226 24.87 5.42 4.74
C ALA A 226 25.63 5.08 6.04
N GLY A 227 26.47 4.04 6.04
CA GLY A 227 27.22 3.58 7.21
C GLY A 227 26.43 2.67 8.15
N GLY A 228 25.25 2.21 7.71
CA GLY A 228 24.46 1.23 8.43
C GLY A 228 25.13 -0.15 8.46
N SER A 229 25.13 -0.80 9.62
CA SER A 229 25.62 -2.17 9.72
C SER A 229 24.65 -3.12 9.00
N PRO A 230 25.13 -4.06 8.17
CA PRO A 230 24.37 -5.28 7.94
C PRO A 230 24.34 -6.01 9.29
N LEU A 231 23.16 -6.34 9.78
CA LEU A 231 23.05 -7.33 10.85
C LEU A 231 23.65 -8.66 10.38
#